data_AF-V9G7C2-F1
#
_entry.id   AF-V9G7C2-F1
#
_cell.length_a   1.000
_cell.length_b   1.000
_cell.length_c   1.000
_cell.angle_alpha   90.00
_cell.angle_beta   90.00
_cell.angle_gamma   90.00
#
_symmetry.space_group_name_H-M   'P 1'
#
loop_
_entity.id
_entity.type
_entity.pdbx_description
1 polymer ?
#
loop_
_entity_poly.entity_id
_entity_poly.type
_entity_poly.pdbx_seq_one_letter_code
_entity_poly.pdbx_strand_id
1 'polypeptide(L)' 'MRIGPRNVESCKAGLAQMGIPLVAEDTGGNYGRTVELDCATGTFTIRSVQKGIKEL' A
#
# COMPACT_ATOMS: atom_id res chain seq x y z
N MET A 1 17.69 5.50 -10.01
CA MET A 1 17.08 6.20 -8.85
C MET A 1 15.99 5.31 -8.26
N ARG A 2 16.04 4.92 -6.98
CA ARG A 2 15.08 3.99 -6.35
C ARG A 2 13.95 4.74 -5.63
N ILE A 3 13.01 5.33 -6.37
CA ILE A 3 11.93 6.15 -5.78
C ILE A 3 10.97 5.27 -4.97
N GLY A 4 10.54 4.13 -5.53
CA GLY A 4 9.60 3.21 -4.86
C GLY A 4 10.06 2.77 -3.45
N PRO A 5 11.24 2.13 -3.31
CA PRO A 5 11.75 1.71 -2.00
C PRO A 5 11.91 2.86 -1.00
N ARG A 6 12.37 4.04 -1.46
CA ARG A 6 12.51 5.21 -0.58
C ARG A 6 11.17 5.71 -0.06
N ASN A 7 10.13 5.71 -0.89
CA ASN A 7 8.79 6.11 -0.45
C ASN A 7 8.26 5.13 0.60
N VAL A 8 8.46 3.84 0.40
CA VAL A 8 8.08 2.80 1.36
C VAL A 8 8.77 3.00 2.71
N GLU A 9 10.09 3.20 2.70
CA GLU A 9 10.88 3.47 3.91
C GLU A 9 10.38 4.72 4.65
N SER A 10 10.18 5.84 3.94
CA SER A 10 9.68 7.09 4.51
C SER A 10 8.28 6.95 5.12
N CYS A 11 7.37 6.24 4.45
CA CYS A 11 6.02 5.99 4.97
C CYS A 11 6.06 5.15 6.26
N LYS A 12 6.88 4.09 6.30
CA LYS A 12 7.04 3.26 7.49
C LYS A 12 7.60 4.04 8.67
N ALA A 13 8.62 4.87 8.42
CA ALA A 13 9.19 5.73 9.45
C ALA A 13 8.16 6.73 10.00
N GLY A 14 7.36 7.35 9.13
CA GLY A 14 6.29 8.27 9.53
C GLY A 14 5.20 7.59 10.37
N LEU A 15 4.71 6.42 9.95
CA LEU A 15 3.73 5.64 10.72
C LEU A 15 4.27 5.27 12.11
N ALA A 16 5.52 4.82 12.18
CA ALA A 16 6.17 4.48 13.44
C ALA A 16 6.29 5.68 14.39
N GLN A 17 6.65 6.86 13.88
CA GLN A 17 6.72 8.10 14.67
C GLN A 17 5.36 8.52 15.22
N MET A 18 4.28 8.24 14.50
CA MET A 18 2.91 8.56 14.91
C MET A 18 2.28 7.45 15.77
N GLY A 19 2.98 6.34 16.00
CA GLY A 19 2.45 5.19 16.74
C GLY A 19 1.32 4.44 16.01
N ILE A 20 1.24 4.58 14.68
CA ILE A 20 0.19 3.94 13.87
C ILE A 20 0.69 2.55 13.42
N PRO A 21 0.00 1.45 13.79
CA PRO A 21 0.41 0.11 13.39
C PRO A 21 0.15 -0.13 11.90
N LEU A 22 1.13 -0.70 11.21
CA LEU A 22 0.99 -1.17 9.83
C LEU A 22 0.36 -2.58 9.83
N VAL A 23 -0.93 -2.67 9.48
CA VAL A 23 -1.69 -3.94 9.52
C VAL A 23 -1.43 -4.85 8.31
N ALA A 24 -1.16 -4.26 7.15
CA ALA A 24 -0.85 -4.96 5.92
C ALA A 24 -0.03 -4.07 4.99
N GLU A 25 0.74 -4.67 4.09
CA GLU A 25 1.51 -3.97 3.08
C GLU A 25 1.54 -4.76 1.78
N ASP A 26 1.24 -4.09 0.67
CA ASP A 26 1.49 -4.60 -0.67
C ASP A 26 2.26 -3.51 -1.43
N THR A 27 3.58 -3.54 -1.37
CA THR A 27 4.48 -2.55 -1.99
C THR A 27 5.51 -3.21 -2.90
N GLY A 28 6.21 -2.43 -3.72
CA GLY A 28 7.13 -2.95 -4.74
C GLY A 28 6.43 -3.49 -5.98
N GLY A 29 7.08 -4.46 -6.65
CA GLY A 29 6.64 -4.99 -7.94
C GLY A 29 7.08 -4.13 -9.14
N ASN A 30 6.72 -4.58 -10.34
CA ASN A 30 7.08 -3.99 -11.63
C ASN A 30 5.86 -3.64 -12.49
N TYR A 31 4.70 -3.44 -11.86
CA TYR A 31 3.44 -3.11 -12.53
C TYR A 31 2.66 -2.02 -11.77
N GLY A 32 1.85 -1.27 -12.51
CA GLY A 32 0.92 -0.30 -11.96
C GLY A 32 -0.30 -0.96 -11.34
N ARG A 33 -0.85 -0.32 -10.31
CA ARG A 33 -2.05 -0.77 -9.60
C ARG A 33 -2.84 0.45 -9.12
N THR A 34 -4.16 0.29 -9.08
CA THR A 34 -5.09 1.22 -8.45
C THR A 34 -5.46 0.67 -7.08
N VAL A 35 -5.52 1.53 -6.08
CA VAL A 35 -5.93 1.16 -4.72
C VAL A 35 -7.14 1.99 -4.30
N GLU A 36 -8.06 1.36 -3.58
CA GLU A 36 -9.26 1.98 -3.03
C GLU A 36 -9.41 1.53 -1.57
N LEU A 37 -9.65 2.48 -0.66
CA LEU A 37 -9.96 2.22 0.74
C LEU A 37 -11.40 2.64 1.00
N ASP A 38 -12.23 1.69 1.38
CA ASP A 38 -13.56 1.99 1.89
C ASP A 38 -13.43 2.43 3.36
N CYS A 39 -13.71 3.70 3.65
CA CYS A 39 -13.62 4.25 5.00
C CYS A 39 -14.74 3.78 5.94
N ALA A 40 -15.85 3.24 5.41
CA ALA A 40 -16.95 2.72 6.21
C ALA A 40 -16.68 1.28 6.69
N THR A 41 -16.05 0.45 5.86
CA THR A 41 -15.77 -0.96 6.18
C THR A 41 -14.30 -1.23 6.54
N GLY A 42 -13.38 -0.36 6.13
CA GLY A 42 -11.94 -0.58 6.22
C GLY A 42 -11.38 -1.50 5.12
N THR A 43 -12.19 -1.90 4.13
CA THR A 43 -11.77 -2.79 3.04
C THR A 43 -10.78 -2.09 2.13
N PHE A 44 -9.61 -2.71 1.89
CA PHE A 44 -8.60 -2.16 1.01
C PHE A 44 -8.48 -2.99 -0.28
N THR A 45 -8.97 -2.43 -1.39
CA THR A 45 -9.00 -3.11 -2.69
C THR A 45 -7.82 -2.69 -3.55
N ILE A 46 -7.10 -3.66 -4.11
CA ILE A 46 -5.99 -3.47 -5.05
C ILE A 46 -6.39 -4.05 -6.40
N ARG A 47 -6.42 -3.20 -7.43
CA ARG A 47 -6.71 -3.59 -8.81
C ARG A 47 -5.46 -3.44 -9.67
N SER A 48 -5.10 -4.48 -10.39
CA SER A 48 -4.02 -4.44 -11.39
C SER A 48 -4.43 -5.16 -12.66
N VAL A 49 -3.93 -4.70 -13.80
CA VAL A 49 -4.20 -5.35 -15.09
C VAL A 49 -3.64 -6.77 -15.13
N GLN A 50 -2.51 -7.01 -14.48
CA GLN A 50 -1.79 -8.29 -14.54
C GLN A 50 -2.23 -9.30 -13.48
N LYS A 51 -2.68 -8.86 -12.30
CA LYS A 51 -3.03 -9.75 -11.17
C LYS A 51 -4.49 -9.69 -10.75
N GLY A 52 -5.35 -9.00 -11.50
CA GLY A 52 -6.76 -8.87 -11.19
C GLY A 52 -7.02 -8.00 -9.95
N ILE A 53 -8.08 -8.34 -9.22
CA ILE A 53 -8.54 -7.64 -8.01
C ILE A 53 -8.16 -8.46 -6.78
N LYS A 54 -7.64 -7.79 -5.76
CA LYS A 54 -7.30 -8.37 -4.45
C LYS A 54 -7.85 -7.47 -3.35
N GLU A 55 -8.50 -8.05 -2.36
CA GLU A 55 -8.92 -7.34 -1.14
C GLU A 55 -7.97 -7.69 0.00
N LEU A 56 -7.64 -6.68 0.82
CA LEU A 56 -6.86 -6.78 2.04
C LEU A 56 -7.72 -6.36 3.24
#